data_AF-A0A1M5RGK9-F1
#
_entry.id   AF-A0A1M5RGK9-F1
#
_cell.length_a   1.000
_cell.length_b   1.000
_cell.length_c   1.000
_cell.angle_alpha   90.00
_cell.angle_beta   90.00
_cell.angle_gamma   90.00
#
_symmetry.space_group_name_H-M   'P 1'
#
loop_
_entity.id
_entity.type
_entity.pdbx_description
1 polymer ?
#
loop_
_entity_poly.entity_id
_entity_poly.type
_entity_poly.pdbx_seq_one_letter_code
_entity_poly.pdbx_strand_id
1 'polypeptide(L)'
;MIKVYSSREKEEIIGVVNYNTNLDYYDGRNLCNGGVGCHKGITKLKKGEYVLVLTYDWENKDDYAYVVSDEEALMEIISSNNYELLEQGRFKRLKELYESKLLIEEE
;
A
#
# COMPACT_ATOMS: atom_id res chain seq x y z
N MET A 1 5.31 -14.86 -5.62
CA MET A 1 4.60 -13.84 -6.44
C MET A 1 3.16 -13.78 -5.93
N ILE A 2 2.59 -12.59 -5.81
CA ILE A 2 1.26 -12.36 -5.23
C ILE A 2 0.31 -11.94 -6.35
N LYS A 3 -0.90 -12.52 -6.37
CA LYS A 3 -1.95 -12.19 -7.36
C LYS A 3 -2.53 -10.81 -7.08
N VAL A 4 -2.63 -9.99 -8.12
CA VAL A 4 -3.26 -8.67 -8.06
C VAL A 4 -4.67 -8.78 -8.59
N TYR A 5 -5.61 -8.32 -7.79
CA TYR A 5 -7.02 -8.23 -8.11
C TYR A 5 -7.42 -6.81 -8.52
N SER A 6 -8.46 -6.68 -9.33
CA SER A 6 -9.04 -5.39 -9.72
C SER A 6 -9.58 -4.60 -8.52
N SER A 7 -10.04 -5.30 -7.49
CA SER A 7 -10.63 -4.72 -6.29
C SER A 7 -10.33 -5.58 -5.06
N ARG A 8 -10.62 -5.05 -3.87
CA ARG A 8 -10.43 -5.74 -2.60
C ARG A 8 -11.27 -7.01 -2.47
N GLU A 9 -12.42 -7.07 -3.14
CA GLU A 9 -13.36 -8.20 -3.14
C GLU A 9 -12.88 -9.38 -4.01
N LYS A 10 -11.66 -9.29 -4.57
CA LYS A 10 -11.01 -10.34 -5.37
C LYS A 10 -11.80 -10.73 -6.63
N GLU A 11 -12.42 -9.75 -7.30
CA GLU A 11 -13.27 -9.99 -8.48
C GLU A 11 -12.51 -10.58 -9.67
N GLU A 12 -11.51 -9.87 -10.21
CA GLU A 12 -10.75 -10.29 -11.38
C GLU A 12 -9.25 -10.20 -11.12
N ILE A 13 -8.49 -11.21 -11.58
CA ILE A 13 -7.03 -11.19 -11.52
C ILE A 13 -6.49 -10.39 -12.71
N ILE A 14 -5.84 -9.28 -12.43
CA ILE A 14 -5.29 -8.38 -13.46
C ILE A 14 -3.77 -8.51 -13.62
N GLY A 15 -3.10 -9.25 -12.73
CA GLY A 15 -1.65 -9.46 -12.80
C GLY A 15 -1.04 -10.10 -11.56
N VAL A 16 0.27 -9.98 -11.46
CA VAL A 16 1.07 -10.45 -10.31
C VAL A 16 2.12 -9.43 -9.92
N VAL A 17 2.43 -9.36 -8.64
CA VAL A 17 3.48 -8.50 -8.07
C VAL A 17 4.41 -9.29 -7.15
N ASN A 18 5.55 -8.70 -6.84
CA ASN A 18 6.44 -9.24 -5.82
C ASN A 18 5.93 -8.90 -4.42
N TYR A 19 6.18 -9.83 -3.50
CA TYR A 19 5.99 -9.62 -2.07
C TYR A 19 6.76 -8.39 -1.61
N ASN A 20 6.12 -7.55 -0.79
CA ASN A 20 6.73 -6.43 -0.09
C ASN A 20 5.86 -6.03 1.10
N THR A 21 6.50 -5.50 2.15
CA THR A 21 5.86 -5.11 3.42
C THR A 21 6.29 -3.71 3.86
N ASN A 22 6.55 -2.84 2.89
CA ASN A 22 7.08 -1.50 3.12
C ASN A 22 6.09 -0.51 3.76
N LEU A 23 4.84 -0.94 4.02
CA LEU A 23 3.88 -0.19 4.82
C LEU A 23 3.78 -0.71 6.25
N ASP A 24 4.55 -1.74 6.62
CA ASP A 24 4.62 -2.13 8.03
C ASP A 24 5.24 -1.02 8.85
N TYR A 25 4.73 -0.87 10.08
CA TYR A 25 5.25 0.09 11.04
C TYR A 25 5.33 -0.56 12.41
N TYR A 26 6.19 -0.03 13.27
CA TYR A 26 6.30 -0.53 14.63
C TYR A 26 5.16 0.01 15.48
N ASP A 27 4.25 -0.86 15.93
CA ASP A 27 3.07 -0.48 16.72
C ASP A 27 3.31 -0.44 18.24
N GLY A 28 4.57 -0.56 18.67
CA GLY A 28 4.95 -0.67 20.08
C GLY A 28 5.13 -2.11 20.56
N ARG A 29 4.75 -3.11 19.77
CA ARG A 29 4.94 -4.54 20.07
C ARG A 29 5.57 -5.31 18.93
N ASN A 30 5.09 -5.10 17.70
CA ASN A 30 5.49 -5.84 16.51
C ASN A 30 5.69 -4.90 15.32
N LEU A 31 6.44 -5.35 14.31
CA LEU A 31 6.54 -4.69 13.01
C LEU A 31 5.47 -5.24 12.08
N CYS A 32 4.34 -4.53 11.97
CA CYS A 32 3.17 -4.98 11.22
C CYS A 32 2.26 -3.79 10.87
N ASN A 33 1.16 -4.04 10.16
CA ASN A 33 0.21 -3.00 9.78
C ASN A 33 -0.96 -2.90 10.79
N GLY A 34 -0.64 -2.82 12.08
CA GLY A 34 -1.63 -2.66 13.17
C GLY A 34 -2.37 -3.93 13.58
N GLY A 35 -1.96 -5.11 13.09
CA GLY A 35 -2.52 -6.41 13.48
C GLY A 35 -1.46 -7.51 13.50
N VAL A 36 -1.52 -8.41 14.50
CA VAL A 36 -0.54 -9.48 14.69
C VAL A 36 -0.50 -10.42 13.48
N GLY A 37 0.70 -10.61 12.91
CA GLY A 37 0.92 -11.45 11.72
C GLY A 37 0.19 -10.96 10.47
N CYS A 38 -0.11 -9.66 10.39
CA CYS A 38 -0.71 -9.01 9.23
C CYS A 38 0.25 -7.94 8.72
N HIS A 39 0.72 -8.13 7.50
CA HIS A 39 1.68 -7.23 6.88
C HIS A 39 1.06 -6.55 5.67
N LYS A 40 1.50 -5.31 5.42
CA LYS A 40 1.01 -4.52 4.30
C LYS A 40 2.17 -3.93 3.51
N GLY A 41 2.02 -3.89 2.21
CA GLY A 41 2.95 -3.24 1.30
C GLY A 41 2.24 -2.46 0.21
N ILE A 42 2.99 -1.61 -0.48
CA ILE A 42 2.52 -0.83 -1.61
C ILE A 42 3.53 -0.86 -2.75
N THR A 43 3.00 -0.99 -3.97
CA THR A 43 3.77 -0.92 -5.21
C THR A 43 2.97 -0.24 -6.32
N LYS A 44 3.60 -0.07 -7.48
CA LYS A 44 3.00 0.53 -8.68
C LYS A 44 3.14 -0.44 -9.86
N LEU A 45 2.04 -0.70 -10.55
CA LEU A 45 2.04 -1.49 -11.78
C LEU A 45 2.69 -0.70 -12.91
N LYS A 46 3.16 -1.41 -13.94
CA LYS A 46 3.72 -0.78 -15.16
C LYS A 46 2.73 0.17 -15.84
N LYS A 47 1.43 -0.11 -15.73
CA LYS A 47 0.34 0.70 -16.27
C LYS A 47 0.12 2.01 -15.49
N GLY A 48 0.68 2.12 -14.27
CA GLY A 48 0.62 3.32 -13.45
C GLY A 48 -0.31 3.22 -12.23
N GLU A 49 -1.11 2.17 -12.13
CA GLU A 49 -2.02 1.91 -11.00
C GLU A 49 -1.23 1.53 -9.74
N TYR A 50 -1.66 2.05 -8.58
CA TYR A 50 -1.13 1.66 -7.28
C TYR A 50 -1.80 0.39 -6.77
N VAL A 51 -1.03 -0.43 -6.07
CA VAL A 51 -1.47 -1.73 -5.59
C VAL A 51 -1.05 -1.90 -4.15
N LEU A 52 -2.02 -2.25 -3.30
CA LEU A 52 -1.75 -2.70 -1.94
C LEU A 52 -1.55 -4.20 -1.93
N VAL A 53 -0.53 -4.63 -1.20
CA VAL A 53 -0.17 -6.02 -0.96
C VAL A 53 -0.53 -6.35 0.48
N LEU A 54 -1.35 -7.37 0.70
CA LEU A 54 -1.72 -7.88 2.00
C LEU A 54 -1.17 -9.29 2.16
N THR A 55 -0.35 -9.49 3.18
CA THR A 55 0.26 -10.79 3.46
C THR A 55 0.06 -11.17 4.93
N TYR A 56 -0.01 -12.46 5.20
CA TYR A 56 -0.37 -12.97 6.51
C TYR A 56 0.54 -14.14 6.93
N ASP A 57 0.97 -14.14 8.19
CA ASP A 57 1.78 -15.25 8.74
C ASP A 57 0.94 -16.49 9.09
N TRP A 58 -0.38 -16.39 8.93
CA TRP A 58 -1.34 -17.40 9.36
C TRP A 58 -1.62 -18.40 8.25
N GLU A 59 -1.47 -19.71 8.52
CA GLU A 59 -1.59 -20.80 7.54
C GLU A 59 -2.92 -20.84 6.76
N ASN A 60 -3.99 -20.23 7.28
CA ASN A 60 -5.32 -20.20 6.66
C ASN A 60 -5.66 -18.88 5.95
N LYS A 61 -4.69 -17.98 5.76
CA LYS A 61 -4.91 -16.71 5.04
C LYS A 61 -4.05 -16.64 3.79
N ASP A 62 -4.71 -16.42 2.66
CA ASP A 62 -4.03 -16.22 1.39
C ASP A 62 -3.48 -14.80 1.26
N ASP A 63 -2.23 -14.70 0.83
CA ASP A 63 -1.63 -13.45 0.38
C ASP A 63 -2.27 -12.98 -0.92
N TYR A 64 -2.65 -11.72 -0.98
CA TYR A 64 -3.22 -11.12 -2.18
C TYR A 64 -2.91 -9.63 -2.27
N ALA A 65 -3.09 -9.09 -3.46
CA ALA A 65 -2.92 -7.68 -3.71
C ALA A 65 -4.12 -7.15 -4.48
N TYR A 66 -4.40 -5.85 -4.38
CA TYR A 66 -5.49 -5.23 -5.13
C TYR A 66 -5.17 -3.80 -5.53
N VAL A 67 -5.75 -3.35 -6.64
CA VAL A 67 -5.62 -1.98 -7.12
C VAL A 67 -6.38 -1.03 -6.21
N VAL A 68 -5.76 0.12 -5.95
CA VAL A 68 -6.32 1.20 -5.16
C VAL A 68 -6.22 2.53 -5.89
N SER A 69 -7.03 3.51 -5.49
CA SER A 69 -6.88 4.88 -5.99
C SER A 69 -5.62 5.54 -5.44
N ASP A 70 -5.20 6.63 -6.08
CA ASP A 70 -4.07 7.43 -5.62
C ASP A 70 -4.32 8.02 -4.23
N GLU A 71 -5.55 8.42 -3.91
CA GLU A 71 -5.93 8.92 -2.59
C GLU A 71 -5.83 7.83 -1.52
N GLU A 72 -6.33 6.63 -1.79
CA GLU A 72 -6.26 5.50 -0.85
C GLU A 72 -4.79 5.08 -0.63
N ALA A 73 -4.02 4.98 -1.71
CA ALA A 73 -2.59 4.71 -1.64
C ALA A 73 -1.84 5.75 -0.77
N LEU A 74 -2.15 7.04 -0.94
CA LEU A 74 -1.55 8.10 -0.15
C LEU A 74 -1.97 8.03 1.33
N MET A 75 -3.27 7.82 1.61
CA MET A 75 -3.77 7.69 2.98
C MET A 75 -3.10 6.53 3.73
N GLU A 76 -2.81 5.43 3.06
CA GLU A 76 -2.11 4.28 3.64
C GLU A 76 -0.63 4.58 3.98
N ILE A 77 0.07 5.34 3.13
CA ILE A 77 1.43 5.81 3.42
C ILE A 77 1.44 6.75 4.63
N ILE A 78 0.51 7.70 4.68
CA ILE A 78 0.37 8.63 5.81
C ILE A 78 0.03 7.87 7.10
N SER A 79 -0.96 6.96 7.04
CA SER A 79 -1.42 6.20 8.21
C SER A 79 -0.35 5.28 8.78
N SER A 80 0.54 4.76 7.93
CA SER A 80 1.68 3.94 8.35
C SER A 80 2.93 4.75 8.73
N ASN A 81 2.87 6.08 8.63
CA ASN A 81 3.99 6.99 8.93
C ASN A 81 5.25 6.74 8.07
N ASN A 82 5.11 6.07 6.92
CA ASN A 82 6.21 5.66 6.04
C ASN A 82 6.47 6.70 4.93
N TYR A 83 6.63 7.97 5.31
CA TYR A 83 6.77 9.09 4.37
C TYR A 83 7.96 8.96 3.41
N GLU A 84 9.01 8.23 3.77
CA GLU A 84 10.16 7.95 2.91
C GLU A 84 9.75 7.29 1.57
N LEU A 85 8.61 6.61 1.53
CA LEU A 85 8.05 6.06 0.30
C LEU A 85 7.73 7.17 -0.72
N LEU A 86 7.27 8.34 -0.28
CA LEU A 86 6.92 9.46 -1.17
C LEU A 86 8.13 10.02 -1.92
N GLU A 87 9.35 9.82 -1.40
CA GLU A 87 10.60 10.24 -2.05
C GLU A 87 11.01 9.29 -3.19
N GLN A 88 10.44 8.09 -3.26
CA GLN A 88 10.76 7.17 -4.34
C GLN A 88 10.08 7.60 -5.64
N GLY A 89 10.81 7.56 -6.76
CA GLY A 89 10.30 8.02 -8.06
C GLY A 89 8.99 7.36 -8.52
N ARG A 90 8.69 6.14 -8.07
CA ARG A 90 7.42 5.44 -8.36
C ARG A 90 6.21 6.06 -7.65
N PHE A 91 6.42 6.72 -6.50
CA PHE A 91 5.40 7.36 -5.68
C PHE A 91 5.38 8.89 -5.83
N LYS A 92 6.14 9.45 -6.79
CA LYS A 92 6.18 10.90 -7.04
C LYS A 92 4.79 11.55 -7.19
N ARG A 93 3.86 10.88 -7.89
CA ARG A 93 2.48 11.37 -8.04
C ARG A 93 1.74 11.47 -6.70
N LEU A 94 1.99 10.54 -5.77
CA LEU A 94 1.43 10.59 -4.42
C LEU A 94 2.04 11.71 -3.60
N LYS A 95 3.33 12.00 -3.79
CA LYS A 95 4.00 13.15 -3.16
C LYS A 95 3.39 14.48 -3.62
N GLU A 96 3.23 14.65 -4.94
CA GLU A 96 2.57 15.83 -5.51
C GLU A 96 1.14 15.99 -4.95
N LEU A 97 0.38 14.88 -4.82
CA LEU A 97 -0.95 14.88 -4.23
C LEU A 97 -0.91 15.28 -2.73
N TYR A 98 0.05 14.78 -1.97
CA TYR A 98 0.23 15.11 -0.56
C TYR A 98 0.51 16.59 -0.34
N GLU A 99 1.48 17.15 -1.08
CA GLU A 99 1.83 18.56 -1.02
C GLU A 99 0.64 19.45 -1.42
N SER A 100 -0.13 19.05 -2.44
CA SER A 100 -1.33 19.79 -2.85
C SER A 100 -2.42 19.84 -1.77
N LYS A 101 -2.58 18.76 -0.98
CA LYS A 101 -3.57 18.71 0.10
C LYS A 101 -3.14 19.54 1.32
N LEU A 102 -1.86 19.51 1.67
CA LEU A 102 -1.30 20.36 2.73
C LEU A 102 -1.53 21.85 2.48
N LEU A 103 -1.31 22.30 1.24
CA LEU A 103 -1.52 23.70 0.86
C LEU A 103 -2.97 24.17 0.98
N ILE A 104 -3.95 23.26 0.84
CA ILE A 104 -5.38 23.56 0.99
C ILE A 104 -5.79 23.66 2.46
N GLU A 105 -5.12 22.94 3.37
CA GLU A 105 -5.43 22.97 4.81
C GLU A 105 -4.83 24.20 5.52
N GLU A 106 -3.88 24.90 4.91
CA GLU A 106 -3.27 26.14 5.45
C GLU A 106 -3.96 27.44 5.01
N GLU A 107 -4.99 27.38 4.14
CA GLU A 107 -5.86 28.50 3.74
C GLU A 107 -7.21 28.50 4.47
#